data_AF-A0A8J5CGQ3-F1
#
_entry.id   AF-A0A8J5CGQ3-F1
#
_cell.length_a   1.000
_cell.length_b   1.000
_cell.length_c   1.000
_cell.angle_alpha   90.00
_cell.angle_beta   90.00
_cell.angle_gamma   90.00
#
_symmetry.space_group_name_H-M   'P 1'
#
loop_
_entity.id
_entity.type
_entity.pdbx_description
1 polymer ?
#
loop_
_entity_poly.entity_id
_entity_poly.type
_entity_poly.pdbx_seq_one_letter_code
_entity_poly.pdbx_strand_id
1 'polypeptide(L)'
;MATALARPISFTDIGLNDQDQDGNSALLELDRGLKSSRTGEQCEAISKFPALFEKYPFPILINSALLKLAEVFRQETPGSNFVRVCVVEVVESCGRHLDKLINVDEFLRRITTVMHSNDPLARALTLRTLGWMSGVVGENRRVQHLIREALDAKESVELQAAIMAAEKYAAKSKLVCEMHSDS
;
A
#
# COMPACT_ATOMS: atom_id res chain seq x y z
N MET A 1 -23.43 -19.04 -13.66
CA MET A 1 -21.96 -18.90 -13.73
C MET A 1 -21.46 -18.69 -12.30
N ALA A 2 -20.53 -19.53 -11.86
CA ALA A 2 -20.23 -19.77 -10.46
C ALA A 2 -19.55 -18.57 -9.77
N THR A 3 -20.12 -18.18 -8.63
CA THR A 3 -19.55 -17.23 -7.67
C THR A 3 -18.34 -17.89 -7.00
N ALA A 4 -17.13 -17.42 -7.33
CA ALA A 4 -15.91 -17.82 -6.63
C ALA A 4 -15.94 -17.21 -5.23
N LEU A 5 -16.30 -18.02 -4.23
CA LEU A 5 -16.14 -17.68 -2.83
C LEU A 5 -14.65 -17.56 -2.54
N ALA A 6 -14.19 -16.34 -2.23
CA ALA A 6 -12.89 -16.11 -1.64
C ALA A 6 -12.84 -16.89 -0.32
N ARG A 7 -12.09 -17.99 -0.31
CA ARG A 7 -11.80 -18.73 0.91
C ARG A 7 -11.05 -17.77 1.84
N PRO A 8 -11.51 -17.55 3.09
CA PRO A 8 -10.66 -16.91 4.08
C PRO A 8 -9.44 -17.81 4.25
N ILE A 9 -8.25 -17.28 3.96
CA ILE A 9 -6.99 -17.98 4.21
C ILE A 9 -6.92 -18.20 5.71
N SER A 10 -6.90 -19.46 6.14
CA SER A 10 -6.84 -19.83 7.55
C SER A 10 -5.48 -19.43 8.11
N PHE A 11 -5.48 -18.91 9.34
CA PHE A 11 -4.30 -18.39 10.03
C PHE A 11 -3.14 -19.39 10.11
N THR A 12 -3.45 -20.69 10.19
CA THR A 12 -2.50 -21.80 10.22
C THR A 12 -1.70 -22.00 8.92
N ASP A 13 -2.20 -21.53 7.77
CA ASP A 13 -1.51 -21.73 6.48
C ASP A 13 -0.40 -20.69 6.22
N ILE A 14 -0.28 -19.65 7.05
CA ILE A 14 0.63 -18.51 6.84
C ILE A 14 1.99 -18.70 7.56
N GLY A 15 2.16 -19.80 8.30
CA GLY A 15 3.43 -20.15 8.96
C GLY A 15 3.82 -19.20 10.09
N LEU A 16 2.88 -18.45 10.66
CA LEU A 16 3.09 -17.70 11.89
C LEU A 16 2.94 -18.69 13.06
N ASN A 17 4.05 -19.08 13.68
CA ASN A 17 4.05 -20.02 14.80
C ASN A 17 3.13 -19.50 15.93
N ASP A 18 2.22 -20.36 16.41
CA ASP A 18 1.29 -20.14 17.54
C ASP A 18 1.97 -20.05 18.92
N GLN A 19 3.25 -19.69 18.98
CA GLN A 19 3.85 -19.27 20.25
C GLN A 19 3.37 -17.84 20.54
N ASP A 20 3.28 -17.45 21.81
CA ASP A 20 2.84 -16.13 22.29
C ASP A 20 3.74 -14.98 21.78
N GLN A 21 3.79 -14.77 20.47
CA GLN A 21 4.56 -13.76 19.80
C GLN A 21 3.80 -12.45 19.96
N ASP A 22 4.40 -11.50 20.67
CA ASP A 22 3.85 -10.15 20.74
C ASP A 22 3.93 -9.47 19.35
N GLY A 23 3.08 -8.48 19.09
CA GLY A 23 3.02 -7.85 17.76
C GLY A 23 4.36 -7.27 17.29
N ASN A 24 5.22 -6.84 18.23
CA ASN A 24 6.54 -6.30 17.92
C ASN A 24 7.51 -7.37 17.42
N SER A 25 7.53 -8.54 18.05
CA SER A 25 8.37 -9.67 17.63
C SER A 25 7.90 -10.24 16.29
N ALA A 26 6.58 -10.28 16.03
CA ALA A 26 6.04 -10.64 14.72
C ALA A 26 6.47 -9.64 13.63
N LEU A 27 6.39 -8.34 13.92
CA LEU A 27 6.86 -7.31 12.97
C LEU A 27 8.38 -7.36 12.75
N LEU A 28 9.16 -7.69 13.77
CA LEU A 28 10.62 -7.83 13.65
C LEU A 28 11.01 -8.98 12.72
N GLU A 29 10.29 -10.09 12.77
CA GLU A 29 10.49 -11.23 11.87
C GLU A 29 10.18 -10.86 10.42
N LEU A 30 9.05 -10.19 10.18
CA LEU A 30 8.70 -9.72 8.84
C LEU A 30 9.72 -8.69 8.33
N ASP A 31 10.19 -7.77 9.18
CA ASP A 31 11.25 -6.80 8.85
C ASP A 31 12.55 -7.48 8.41
N ARG A 32 12.89 -8.64 8.99
CA ARG A 32 14.02 -9.45 8.54
C ARG A 32 13.81 -9.97 7.13
N GLY A 33 12.61 -10.44 6.82
CA GLY A 33 12.23 -10.88 5.47
C GLY A 33 12.26 -9.75 4.45
N LEU A 34 11.77 -8.56 4.81
CA LEU A 34 11.84 -7.36 3.95
C LEU A 34 13.29 -6.98 3.58
N LYS A 35 14.24 -7.23 4.49
CA LYS A 35 15.67 -6.95 4.31
C LYS A 35 16.43 -8.07 3.61
N SER A 36 15.77 -9.16 3.20
CA SER A 36 16.40 -10.21 2.43
C SER A 36 16.91 -9.68 1.09
N SER A 37 18.01 -10.26 0.59
CA SER A 37 18.51 -9.98 -0.76
C SER A 37 17.69 -10.69 -1.85
N ARG A 38 16.77 -11.58 -1.47
CA ARG A 38 15.98 -12.39 -2.39
C ARG A 38 14.57 -11.85 -2.50
N THR A 39 14.18 -11.41 -3.70
CA THR A 39 12.84 -10.88 -4.00
C THR A 39 11.73 -11.82 -3.53
N GLY A 40 11.90 -13.14 -3.70
CA GLY A 40 10.91 -14.13 -3.24
C GLY A 40 10.67 -14.09 -1.73
N GLU A 41 11.72 -13.97 -0.92
CA GLU A 41 11.62 -13.88 0.54
C GLU A 41 11.01 -12.55 0.97
N GLN A 42 11.31 -11.46 0.25
CA GLN A 42 10.67 -10.16 0.47
C GLN A 42 9.16 -10.24 0.19
N CYS A 43 8.76 -10.79 -0.96
CA CYS A 43 7.35 -10.97 -1.32
C CYS A 43 6.60 -11.87 -0.34
N GLU A 44 7.23 -12.97 0.12
CA GLU A 44 6.65 -13.85 1.13
C GLU A 44 6.46 -13.12 2.47
N ALA A 45 7.42 -12.30 2.90
CA ALA A 45 7.26 -11.52 4.11
C ALA A 45 6.15 -10.47 3.97
N ILE A 46 6.06 -9.79 2.81
CA ILE A 46 5.03 -8.78 2.53
C ILE A 46 3.63 -9.37 2.58
N SER A 47 3.42 -10.57 2.02
CA SER A 47 2.09 -11.21 1.99
C SER A 47 1.52 -11.55 3.38
N LYS A 48 2.35 -11.54 4.43
CA LYS A 48 1.94 -11.79 5.82
C LYS A 48 1.47 -10.54 6.57
N PHE A 49 1.71 -9.33 6.03
CA PHE A 49 1.31 -8.07 6.68
C PHE A 49 -0.20 -7.91 6.90
N PRO A 50 -1.10 -8.31 5.98
CA PRO A 50 -2.54 -8.24 6.23
C PRO A 50 -2.96 -9.03 7.47
N ALA A 51 -2.44 -10.24 7.65
CA ALA A 51 -2.70 -11.05 8.84
C ALA A 51 -2.14 -10.40 10.12
N LEU A 52 -0.97 -9.76 10.04
CA LEU A 52 -0.41 -8.98 11.15
C LEU A 52 -1.35 -7.84 11.56
N PHE A 53 -1.92 -7.11 10.60
CA PHE A 53 -2.78 -5.95 10.88
C PHE A 53 -4.13 -6.35 11.47
N GLU A 54 -4.71 -7.45 11.00
CA GLU A 54 -5.95 -7.98 11.57
C GLU A 54 -5.73 -8.51 13.00
N LYS A 55 -4.58 -9.16 13.27
CA LYS A 55 -4.26 -9.70 14.60
C LYS A 55 -3.90 -8.61 15.61
N TYR A 56 -3.18 -7.58 15.18
CA TYR A 56 -2.69 -6.50 16.05
C TYR A 56 -3.04 -5.13 15.47
N PRO A 57 -4.31 -4.69 15.52
CA PRO A 57 -4.78 -3.45 14.89
C PRO A 57 -4.39 -2.17 15.65
N PHE A 58 -3.23 -2.17 16.32
CA PHE A 58 -2.76 -1.05 17.13
C PHE A 58 -2.07 0.01 16.25
N PRO A 59 -2.38 1.31 16.42
CA PRO A 59 -1.83 2.35 15.55
C PRO A 59 -0.30 2.42 15.49
N ILE A 60 0.38 2.20 16.62
CA ILE A 60 1.85 2.24 16.68
C ILE A 60 2.47 1.13 15.79
N LEU A 61 1.89 -0.08 15.84
CA LEU A 61 2.37 -1.21 15.04
C LEU A 61 2.10 -1.01 13.55
N ILE A 62 0.86 -0.64 13.20
CA ILE A 62 0.47 -0.40 11.81
C ILE A 62 1.27 0.73 11.19
N ASN A 63 1.47 1.84 11.91
CA ASN A 63 2.32 2.93 11.45
C ASN A 63 3.76 2.44 11.17
N SER A 64 4.34 1.70 12.11
CA SER A 64 5.70 1.16 11.97
C SER A 64 5.81 0.20 10.79
N ALA A 65 4.82 -0.65 10.60
CA ALA A 65 4.76 -1.62 9.52
C ALA A 65 4.57 -0.97 8.14
N LEU A 66 3.64 -0.02 8.01
CA LEU A 66 3.45 0.74 6.77
C LEU A 66 4.72 1.53 6.40
N LEU A 67 5.41 2.12 7.37
CA LEU A 67 6.69 2.81 7.14
C LEU A 67 7.79 1.86 6.63
N LYS A 68 7.80 0.59 7.08
CA LYS A 68 8.72 -0.45 6.59
C LYS A 68 8.34 -0.93 5.18
N LEU A 69 7.05 -1.07 4.88
CA LEU A 69 6.58 -1.37 3.53
C LEU A 69 6.95 -0.25 2.55
N ALA A 70 6.80 1.02 2.96
CA ALA A 70 7.23 2.15 2.14
C ALA A 70 8.76 2.18 1.94
N GLU A 71 9.52 1.74 2.95
CA GLU A 71 10.98 1.63 2.85
C GLU A 71 11.41 0.59 1.81
N VAL A 72 10.80 -0.60 1.79
CA VAL A 72 11.13 -1.61 0.78
C VAL A 72 10.60 -1.21 -0.61
N PHE A 73 9.46 -0.51 -0.69
CA PHE A 73 8.87 -0.04 -1.95
C PHE A 73 9.81 0.90 -2.73
N ARG A 74 10.53 1.78 -2.02
CA ARG A 74 11.42 2.77 -2.64
C ARG A 74 12.78 2.22 -3.07
N GLN A 75 13.12 0.99 -2.71
CA GLN A 75 14.41 0.40 -3.08
C GLN A 75 14.45 0.12 -4.57
N GLU A 76 15.58 0.47 -5.21
CA GLU A 76 15.84 0.16 -6.61
C GLU A 76 16.83 -1.01 -6.67
N THR A 77 16.28 -2.22 -6.76
CA THR A 77 17.01 -3.48 -6.90
C THR A 77 16.42 -4.31 -8.05
N PRO A 78 17.15 -5.28 -8.61
CA PRO A 78 16.56 -6.22 -9.55
C PRO A 78 15.32 -6.90 -8.95
N GLY A 79 14.18 -6.80 -9.65
CA GLY A 79 12.91 -7.33 -9.16
C GLY A 79 12.11 -6.40 -8.26
N SER A 80 12.53 -5.14 -8.08
CA SER A 80 11.82 -4.15 -7.25
C SER A 80 10.33 -3.99 -7.62
N ASN A 81 9.97 -4.09 -8.89
CA ASN A 81 8.56 -4.03 -9.29
C ASN A 81 7.71 -5.19 -8.77
N PHE A 82 8.26 -6.41 -8.62
CA PHE A 82 7.53 -7.51 -7.99
C PHE A 82 7.24 -7.22 -6.53
N VAL A 83 8.24 -6.67 -5.81
CA VAL A 83 8.07 -6.23 -4.42
C VAL A 83 7.01 -5.13 -4.33
N ARG A 84 7.06 -4.14 -5.23
CA ARG A 84 6.08 -3.04 -5.30
C ARG A 84 4.66 -3.53 -5.56
N VAL A 85 4.48 -4.53 -6.42
CA VAL A 85 3.18 -5.19 -6.63
C VAL A 85 2.66 -5.76 -5.31
N CYS A 86 3.47 -6.54 -4.58
CA CYS A 86 3.07 -7.09 -3.29
C CYS A 86 2.71 -6.00 -2.27
N VAL A 87 3.47 -4.90 -2.22
CA VAL A 87 3.14 -3.76 -1.34
C VAL A 87 1.80 -3.13 -1.73
N VAL A 88 1.54 -2.91 -3.03
CA VAL A 88 0.27 -2.37 -3.52
C VAL A 88 -0.89 -3.26 -3.09
N GLU A 89 -0.76 -4.59 -3.24
CA GLU A 89 -1.78 -5.57 -2.83
C GLU A 89 -2.06 -5.52 -1.31
N VAL A 90 -1.02 -5.34 -0.48
CA VAL A 90 -1.20 -5.15 0.96
C VAL A 90 -1.94 -3.85 1.26
N VAL A 91 -1.55 -2.73 0.63
CA VAL A 91 -2.21 -1.43 0.85
C VAL A 91 -3.68 -1.48 0.41
N GLU A 92 -3.97 -2.15 -0.70
CA GLU A 92 -5.33 -2.38 -1.20
C GLU A 92 -6.17 -3.21 -0.21
N SER A 93 -5.67 -4.37 0.18
CA SER A 93 -6.40 -5.30 1.06
C SER A 93 -6.60 -4.76 2.48
N CYS A 94 -5.68 -3.91 2.96
CA CYS A 94 -5.68 -3.39 4.32
C CYS A 94 -6.34 -2.01 4.47
N GLY A 95 -7.22 -1.61 3.53
CA GLY A 95 -7.84 -0.28 3.49
C GLY A 95 -8.42 0.22 4.83
N ARG A 96 -9.00 -0.67 5.65
CA ARG A 96 -9.59 -0.37 6.98
C ARG A 96 -8.57 -0.07 8.08
N HIS A 97 -7.29 -0.22 7.79
CA HIS A 97 -6.18 0.01 8.73
C HIS A 97 -5.33 1.21 8.36
N LEU A 98 -5.47 1.73 7.13
CA LEU A 98 -4.65 2.84 6.62
C LEU A 98 -4.90 4.15 7.41
N ASP A 99 -6.08 4.32 7.99
CA ASP A 99 -6.44 5.43 8.88
C ASP A 99 -5.55 5.54 10.12
N LYS A 100 -4.84 4.46 10.48
CA LYS A 100 -3.91 4.41 11.61
C LYS A 100 -2.47 4.82 11.25
N LEU A 101 -2.23 5.24 10.01
CA LEU A 101 -0.94 5.80 9.60
C LEU A 101 -0.75 7.18 10.24
N ILE A 102 0.20 7.28 11.19
CA ILE A 102 0.47 8.52 11.94
C ILE A 102 1.46 9.39 11.16
N ASN A 103 2.53 8.80 10.63
CA ASN A 103 3.61 9.52 9.93
C ASN A 103 3.34 9.56 8.42
N VAL A 104 2.21 10.16 8.04
CA VAL A 104 1.74 10.23 6.64
C VAL A 104 2.77 10.85 5.70
N ASP A 105 3.37 11.99 6.08
CA ASP A 105 4.34 12.69 5.22
C ASP A 105 5.58 11.86 4.92
N GLU A 106 6.05 11.08 5.90
CA GLU A 106 7.23 10.24 5.75
C GLU A 106 6.94 9.01 4.88
N PHE A 107 5.77 8.40 5.06
CA PHE A 107 5.29 7.35 4.18
C PHE A 107 5.18 7.87 2.73
N LEU A 108 4.51 9.01 2.53
CA LEU A 108 4.35 9.61 1.20
C LEU A 108 5.68 9.92 0.55
N ARG A 109 6.63 10.55 1.26
CA ARG A 109 7.96 10.86 0.75
C ARG A 109 8.64 9.62 0.15
N ARG A 110 8.59 8.49 0.86
CA ARG A 110 9.19 7.22 0.42
C ARG A 110 8.49 6.67 -0.82
N ILE A 111 7.16 6.64 -0.81
CA ILE A 111 6.37 6.16 -1.96
C ILE A 111 6.58 7.05 -3.19
N THR A 112 6.43 8.37 -3.06
CA THR A 112 6.47 9.30 -4.21
C THR A 112 7.86 9.45 -4.81
N THR A 113 8.94 9.07 -4.11
CA THR A 113 10.29 9.07 -4.69
C THR A 113 10.37 8.21 -5.95
N VAL A 114 9.59 7.11 -6.01
CA VAL A 114 9.55 6.19 -7.15
C VAL A 114 8.85 6.78 -8.38
N MET A 115 8.07 7.87 -8.24
CA MET A 115 7.45 8.57 -9.38
C MET A 115 8.47 9.14 -10.37
N HIS A 116 9.72 9.36 -9.94
CA HIS A 116 10.79 9.85 -10.81
C HIS A 116 11.55 8.72 -11.54
N SER A 117 11.13 7.46 -11.39
CA SER A 117 11.71 6.34 -12.10
C SER A 117 11.47 6.45 -13.61
N ASN A 118 12.43 6.00 -14.41
CA ASN A 118 12.26 5.88 -15.87
C ASN A 118 11.31 4.73 -16.24
N ASP A 119 11.04 3.81 -15.32
CA ASP A 119 10.17 2.65 -15.54
C ASP A 119 8.66 3.02 -15.37
N PRO A 120 7.86 2.95 -16.44
CA PRO A 120 6.42 3.24 -16.38
C PRO A 120 5.66 2.33 -15.42
N LEU A 121 6.09 1.07 -15.23
CA LEU A 121 5.44 0.16 -14.28
C LEU A 121 5.69 0.61 -12.84
N ALA A 122 6.91 1.06 -12.53
CA ALA A 122 7.23 1.59 -11.21
C ALA A 122 6.40 2.83 -10.87
N ARG A 123 6.27 3.77 -11.83
CA ARG A 123 5.41 4.95 -11.70
C ARG A 123 3.93 4.57 -11.56
N ALA A 124 3.45 3.62 -12.37
CA ALA A 124 2.08 3.10 -12.28
C ALA A 124 1.78 2.50 -10.90
N LEU A 125 2.66 1.66 -10.36
CA LEU A 125 2.49 1.06 -9.03
C LEU A 125 2.45 2.12 -7.93
N THR A 126 3.25 3.18 -8.08
CA THR A 126 3.23 4.32 -7.17
C THR A 126 1.89 5.04 -7.19
N LEU A 127 1.35 5.33 -8.38
CA LEU A 127 0.01 5.91 -8.54
C LEU A 127 -1.10 5.02 -7.95
N ARG A 128 -1.00 3.70 -8.13
CA ARG A 128 -1.96 2.76 -7.54
C ARG A 128 -1.94 2.83 -6.00
N THR A 129 -0.75 2.83 -5.39
CA THR A 129 -0.61 3.02 -3.94
C THR A 129 -1.26 4.32 -3.49
N LEU A 130 -0.99 5.43 -4.17
CA LEU A 130 -1.57 6.73 -3.84
C LEU A 130 -3.10 6.75 -3.97
N GLY A 131 -3.65 6.04 -4.95
CA GLY A 131 -5.09 5.83 -5.13
C GLY A 131 -5.73 5.16 -3.91
N TRP A 132 -5.17 4.04 -3.45
CA TRP A 132 -5.66 3.34 -2.25
C TRP A 132 -5.54 4.18 -0.98
N MET A 133 -4.50 5.02 -0.91
CA MET A 133 -4.29 5.96 0.19
C MET A 133 -5.21 7.19 0.16
N SER A 134 -6.09 7.35 -0.83
CA SER A 134 -7.00 8.50 -0.97
C SER A 134 -7.84 8.80 0.29
N GLY A 135 -8.18 7.79 1.09
CA GLY A 135 -8.91 7.97 2.34
C GLY A 135 -8.10 8.69 3.44
N VAL A 136 -6.78 8.64 3.36
CA VAL A 136 -5.85 9.22 4.36
C VAL A 136 -5.19 10.49 3.83
N VAL A 137 -4.87 10.52 2.53
CA VAL A 137 -4.08 11.59 1.91
C VAL A 137 -4.86 12.39 0.86
N GLY A 138 -6.18 12.23 0.84
CA GLY A 138 -7.09 12.83 -0.15
C GLY A 138 -6.91 14.34 -0.33
N GLU A 139 -6.65 15.08 0.74
CA GLU A 139 -6.48 16.54 0.74
C GLU A 139 -5.04 17.00 0.44
N ASN A 140 -4.10 16.07 0.24
CA ASN A 140 -2.72 16.41 -0.03
C ASN A 140 -2.56 16.91 -1.48
N ARG A 141 -2.52 18.24 -1.64
CA ARG A 141 -2.37 18.90 -2.95
C ARG A 141 -1.19 18.39 -3.76
N ARG A 142 -0.05 18.06 -3.12
CA ARG A 142 1.12 17.54 -3.85
C ARG A 142 0.80 16.22 -4.53
N VAL A 143 0.10 15.33 -3.83
CA VAL A 143 -0.33 14.04 -4.38
C VAL A 143 -1.36 14.23 -5.49
N GLN A 144 -2.33 15.13 -5.30
CA GLN A 144 -3.32 15.45 -6.34
C GLN A 144 -2.65 16.00 -7.61
N HIS A 145 -1.64 16.87 -7.47
CA HIS A 145 -0.87 17.39 -8.60
C HIS A 145 -0.10 16.28 -9.32
N LEU A 146 0.56 15.37 -8.60
CA LEU A 146 1.24 14.22 -9.20
C LEU A 146 0.29 13.32 -9.99
N ILE A 147 -0.89 13.02 -9.43
CA ILE A 147 -1.91 12.22 -10.14
C ILE A 147 -2.39 12.95 -11.40
N ARG A 148 -2.63 14.26 -11.30
CA ARG A 148 -3.06 15.07 -12.45
C ARG A 148 -2.02 15.09 -13.56
N GLU A 149 -0.75 15.29 -13.23
CA GLU A 149 0.35 15.26 -14.22
C GLU A 149 0.46 13.88 -14.88
N ALA A 150 0.26 12.80 -14.12
CA ALA A 150 0.30 11.44 -14.66
C ALA A 150 -0.87 11.10 -15.61
N LEU A 151 -1.95 11.89 -15.64
CA LEU A 151 -3.03 11.72 -16.63
C LEU A 151 -2.60 12.10 -18.05
N ASP A 152 -1.50 12.83 -18.20
CA ASP A 152 -0.90 13.15 -19.50
C ASP A 152 0.20 12.13 -19.90
N ALA A 153 0.32 11.01 -19.16
CA ALA A 153 1.30 9.97 -19.44
C ALA A 153 1.06 9.30 -20.80
N LYS A 154 2.14 9.08 -21.55
CA LYS A 154 2.11 8.41 -22.86
C LYS A 154 1.96 6.89 -22.75
N GLU A 155 2.49 6.33 -21.67
CA GLU A 155 2.52 4.89 -21.43
C GLU A 155 1.18 4.44 -20.86
N SER A 156 0.55 3.46 -21.50
CA SER A 156 -0.80 3.03 -21.16
C SER A 156 -0.92 2.54 -19.71
N VAL A 157 0.09 1.81 -19.21
CA VAL A 157 0.10 1.25 -17.86
C VAL A 157 0.08 2.34 -16.79
N GLU A 158 0.86 3.40 -17.01
CA GLU A 158 0.91 4.57 -16.12
C GLU A 158 -0.39 5.37 -16.19
N LEU A 159 -0.88 5.64 -17.41
CA LEU A 159 -2.13 6.35 -17.62
C LEU A 159 -3.32 5.66 -16.94
N GLN A 160 -3.44 4.34 -17.08
CA GLN A 160 -4.52 3.58 -16.42
C GLN A 160 -4.43 3.64 -14.89
N ALA A 161 -3.21 3.62 -14.34
CA ALA A 161 -3.02 3.80 -12.90
C ALA A 161 -3.37 5.22 -12.44
N ALA A 162 -3.05 6.25 -13.24
CA ALA A 162 -3.42 7.63 -12.98
C ALA A 162 -4.94 7.81 -12.99
N ILE A 163 -5.64 7.24 -13.98
CA ILE A 163 -7.11 7.27 -14.07
C ILE A 163 -7.73 6.64 -12.81
N MET A 164 -7.30 5.44 -12.44
CA MET A 164 -7.79 4.76 -11.24
C MET A 164 -7.55 5.60 -9.97
N ALA A 165 -6.36 6.18 -9.82
CA ALA A 165 -6.07 7.04 -8.69
C ALA A 165 -6.98 8.28 -8.68
N ALA A 166 -7.14 8.95 -9.83
CA ALA A 166 -8.02 10.12 -9.97
C ALA A 166 -9.49 9.79 -9.61
N GLU A 167 -10.01 8.64 -10.04
CA GLU A 167 -11.35 8.17 -9.70
C GLU A 167 -11.54 8.02 -8.19
N LYS A 168 -10.55 7.44 -7.49
CA LYS A 168 -10.61 7.28 -6.03
C LYS A 168 -10.62 8.62 -5.28
N TYR A 169 -9.86 9.61 -5.75
CA TYR A 169 -9.86 10.96 -5.15
C TYR A 169 -11.16 11.71 -5.48
N ALA A 170 -11.67 11.59 -6.70
CA ALA A 170 -12.93 12.20 -7.11
C ALA A 170 -14.12 11.64 -6.31
N ALA A 171 -14.14 10.33 -6.03
CA ALA A 171 -15.16 9.71 -5.20
C ALA A 171 -15.20 10.30 -3.79
N LYS A 172 -14.05 10.68 -3.22
CA LYS A 172 -13.98 11.32 -1.90
C LYS A 172 -14.50 12.75 -1.92
N SER A 173 -14.13 13.54 -2.93
CA SER A 173 -14.62 14.92 -3.06
C SER A 173 -16.15 14.98 -3.15
N LYS A 174 -16.78 14.05 -3.88
CA LYS A 174 -18.26 13.95 -3.96
C LYS A 174 -18.90 13.63 -2.61
N LEU A 175 -18.34 12.65 -1.89
CA LEU A 175 -18.81 12.23 -0.57
C LEU A 175 -18.74 13.37 0.45
N VAL A 176 -17.68 14.19 0.40
CA VAL A 176 -17.56 15.40 1.24
C VAL A 176 -18.61 16.44 0.86
N CYS A 177 -18.84 16.70 -0.43
CA CYS A 177 -19.87 17.65 -0.86
C CYS A 177 -21.29 17.23 -0.45
N GLU A 178 -21.63 15.95 -0.58
CA GLU A 178 -22.96 15.41 -0.21
C GLU A 178 -23.22 15.49 1.30
N MET A 179 -22.20 15.23 2.14
CA MET A 179 -22.32 15.35 3.60
C MET A 179 -22.56 16.80 4.08
N HIS A 180 -22.09 17.80 3.34
CA HIS A 180 -22.29 19.22 3.68
C HIS A 180 -23.63 19.78 3.19
N SER A 181 -24.32 19.08 2.29
CA SER A 181 -25.68 19.47 1.85
C SER A 181 -26.81 18.96 2.76
N ASP A 182 -26.51 18.01 3.67
CA ASP A 182 -27.48 17.38 4.57
C ASP A 182 -27.35 17.86 6.05
N SER A 183 -26.60 18.94 6.32
CA SER A 183 -26.46 19.58 7.65
C SER A 183 -27.05 20.99 7.65
#